data_AF-A0AAE0FY05-F1
#
_entry.id   AF-A0AAE0FY05-F1
#
_cell.length_a   1.000
_cell.length_b   1.000
_cell.length_c   1.000
_cell.angle_alpha   90.00
_cell.angle_beta   90.00
_cell.angle_gamma   90.00
#
_symmetry.space_group_name_H-M   'P 1'
#
loop_
_entity.id
_entity.type
_entity.pdbx_description
1 polymer ?
#
loop_
_entity_poly.entity_id
_entity_poly.type
_entity_poly.pdbx_seq_one_letter_code
_entity_poly.pdbx_strand_id
1 'polypeptide(L)'
;MAGDTREVHQRDIGEPSNDDAQRVANEMRNQEPLLAMKLRTTHEDPEFMSTFFKASRLHFIGTWKARYQEILDSLPPPPALPPSHGCERLVFHIDMDCFFASVAVRGRPELANRPVAVCWGTSNNGSAEISSANYEARGFGIGAGMFIREARQRCPALVTVPYEFDKYSATAEDMYRTLFDFTPHVQGVSVDEAYADFTGMGEAGDLASKLRAAIKERTGGCCASIGSGPNRLIARLGTKRAKPDGHWHIAQAQAAACVAELPVSDLPVCHPPNDLHGLLYKSSWIVDLPAI
;
A
#
# COMPACT_ATOMS: atom_id res chain seq x y z
N MET A 1 -25.32 -9.12 59.39
CA MET A 1 -25.03 -8.14 58.34
C MET A 1 -24.39 -8.92 57.21
N ALA A 2 -25.20 -9.32 56.23
CA ALA A 2 -24.80 -10.20 55.14
C ALA A 2 -24.23 -9.35 53.98
N GLY A 3 -23.16 -9.85 53.37
CA GLY A 3 -22.42 -9.17 52.31
C GLY A 3 -23.18 -9.08 50.99
N ASP A 4 -22.81 -8.07 50.21
CA ASP A 4 -23.16 -7.95 48.80
C ASP A 4 -21.87 -7.53 48.05
N THR A 5 -21.05 -8.52 47.71
CA THR A 5 -19.93 -8.35 46.78
C THR A 5 -20.50 -8.54 45.38
N ARG A 6 -20.81 -7.43 44.69
CA ARG A 6 -21.24 -7.47 43.29
C ARG A 6 -20.04 -7.78 42.42
N GLU A 7 -19.92 -9.04 42.02
CA GLU A 7 -19.07 -9.48 40.91
C GLU A 7 -19.46 -8.72 39.65
N VAL A 8 -18.54 -7.90 39.15
CA VAL A 8 -18.64 -7.30 37.83
C VAL A 8 -18.36 -8.40 36.82
N HIS A 9 -19.42 -8.86 36.18
CA HIS A 9 -19.39 -9.83 35.09
C HIS A 9 -18.64 -9.21 33.89
N GLN A 10 -17.33 -9.44 33.83
CA GLN A 10 -16.51 -9.13 32.67
C GLN A 10 -16.93 -10.10 31.57
N ARG A 11 -17.66 -9.59 30.56
CA ARG A 11 -18.03 -10.38 29.38
C ARG A 11 -16.73 -10.72 28.65
N ASP A 12 -16.34 -11.99 28.70
CA ASP A 12 -15.35 -12.59 27.82
C ASP A 12 -15.87 -12.51 26.38
N ILE A 13 -15.58 -11.41 25.69
CA ILE A 13 -15.54 -11.41 24.23
C ILE A 13 -14.16 -11.96 23.90
N GLY A 14 -14.07 -13.29 23.80
CA GLY A 14 -12.81 -13.99 23.57
C GLY A 14 -12.10 -13.44 22.34
N GLU A 15 -10.89 -12.91 22.52
CA GLU A 15 -10.02 -12.55 21.41
C GLU A 15 -9.77 -13.82 20.57
N PRO A 16 -9.93 -13.78 19.24
CA PRO A 16 -9.79 -14.96 18.39
C PRO A 16 -8.39 -15.54 18.52
N SER A 17 -8.27 -16.85 18.74
CA SER A 17 -6.98 -17.50 19.00
C SER A 17 -6.10 -17.51 17.74
N ASN A 18 -4.78 -17.72 17.90
CA ASN A 18 -3.88 -17.89 16.75
C ASN A 18 -4.30 -19.09 15.86
N ASP A 19 -4.90 -20.11 16.47
CA ASP A 19 -5.39 -21.30 15.76
C ASP A 19 -6.60 -20.96 14.87
N ASP A 20 -7.45 -20.03 15.30
CA ASP A 20 -8.57 -19.52 14.47
C ASP A 20 -8.05 -18.77 13.25
N ALA A 21 -7.04 -17.90 13.42
CA ALA A 21 -6.42 -17.16 12.33
C ALA A 21 -5.77 -18.11 11.30
N GLN A 22 -5.09 -19.16 11.79
CA GLN A 22 -4.49 -20.18 10.94
C GLN A 22 -5.53 -21.05 10.23
N ARG A 23 -6.67 -21.34 10.89
CA ARG A 23 -7.81 -22.04 10.26
C ARG A 23 -8.37 -21.24 9.09
N VAL A 24 -8.67 -19.96 9.30
CA VAL A 24 -9.18 -19.06 8.23
C VAL A 24 -8.18 -18.97 7.07
N ALA A 25 -6.89 -18.82 7.36
CA ALA A 25 -5.87 -18.79 6.32
C ALA A 25 -5.80 -20.10 5.50
N ASN A 26 -5.97 -21.25 6.15
CA ASN A 26 -6.02 -22.54 5.47
C ASN A 26 -7.28 -22.67 4.60
N GLU A 27 -8.43 -22.21 5.09
CA GLU A 27 -9.68 -22.19 4.31
C GLU A 27 -9.56 -21.31 3.06
N MET A 28 -8.99 -20.10 3.19
CA MET A 28 -8.71 -19.22 2.05
C MET A 28 -7.85 -19.92 1.00
N ARG A 29 -6.82 -20.66 1.42
CA ARG A 29 -5.93 -21.40 0.52
C ARG A 29 -6.62 -22.57 -0.16
N ASN A 30 -7.48 -23.28 0.56
CA ASN A 30 -8.23 -24.41 0.00
C ASN A 30 -9.28 -23.96 -1.03
N GLN A 31 -9.80 -22.74 -0.90
CA GLN A 31 -10.74 -22.14 -1.84
C GLN A 31 -10.05 -21.51 -3.07
N GLU A 32 -8.73 -21.31 -3.02
CA GLU A 32 -7.98 -20.62 -4.07
C GLU A 32 -7.63 -21.58 -5.23
N PRO A 33 -8.26 -21.44 -6.41
CA PRO A 33 -8.07 -22.37 -7.52
C PRO A 33 -6.63 -22.41 -8.03
N LEU A 34 -5.91 -21.28 -7.98
CA LEU A 34 -4.52 -21.18 -8.43
C LEU A 34 -3.56 -22.00 -7.56
N LEU A 35 -3.91 -22.25 -6.29
CA LEU A 35 -3.13 -23.13 -5.40
C LEU A 35 -3.48 -24.61 -5.60
N ALA A 36 -4.69 -24.92 -6.05
CA ALA A 36 -5.11 -26.29 -6.38
C ALA A 36 -4.54 -26.77 -7.72
N MET A 37 -4.15 -25.85 -8.61
CA MET A 37 -3.50 -26.18 -9.87
C MET A 37 -2.12 -26.80 -9.62
N LYS A 38 -1.88 -27.99 -10.19
CA LYS A 38 -0.52 -28.52 -10.31
C LYS A 38 0.26 -27.58 -11.22
N LEU A 39 1.21 -26.84 -10.67
CA LEU A 39 2.18 -26.08 -11.46
C LEU A 39 2.92 -27.05 -12.39
N ARG A 40 2.56 -27.01 -13.68
CA ARG A 40 3.23 -27.73 -14.75
C ARG A 40 4.33 -26.87 -15.34
N THR A 41 5.23 -27.47 -16.09
CA THR A 41 6.29 -26.74 -16.78
C THR A 41 5.80 -26.16 -18.11
N THR A 42 6.52 -25.18 -18.67
CA THR A 42 6.27 -24.65 -20.03
C THR A 42 6.23 -25.74 -21.10
N HIS A 43 6.91 -26.85 -20.87
CA HIS A 43 7.00 -27.98 -21.79
C HIS A 43 5.76 -28.89 -21.75
N GLU A 44 5.08 -28.98 -20.60
CA GLU A 44 4.04 -29.99 -20.36
C GLU A 44 2.61 -29.41 -20.35
N ASP A 45 2.49 -28.09 -20.35
CA ASP A 45 1.21 -27.40 -20.23
C ASP A 45 1.07 -26.25 -21.25
N PRO A 46 0.18 -26.42 -22.26
CA PRO A 46 -0.15 -25.37 -23.21
C PRO A 46 -0.70 -24.09 -22.54
N GLU A 47 -1.33 -24.22 -21.36
CA GLU A 47 -1.89 -23.12 -20.57
C GLU A 47 -0.92 -22.60 -19.51
N PHE A 48 0.36 -23.00 -19.55
CA PHE A 48 1.37 -22.57 -18.59
C PHE A 48 1.45 -21.05 -18.49
N MET A 49 1.52 -20.35 -19.62
CA MET A 49 1.68 -18.89 -19.64
C MET A 49 0.46 -18.19 -19.05
N SER A 50 -0.75 -18.65 -19.38
CA SER A 50 -1.99 -18.06 -18.88
C SER A 50 -2.10 -18.25 -17.37
N THR A 51 -1.76 -19.43 -16.86
CA THR A 51 -1.74 -19.75 -15.44
C THR A 51 -0.65 -18.99 -14.67
N PHE A 52 0.57 -18.92 -15.22
CA PHE A 52 1.68 -18.18 -14.64
C PHE A 52 1.36 -16.70 -14.45
N PHE A 53 0.78 -16.06 -15.47
CA PHE A 53 0.42 -14.65 -15.40
C PHE A 53 -0.75 -14.39 -14.44
N LYS A 54 -1.73 -15.30 -14.36
CA LYS A 54 -2.81 -15.23 -13.37
C LYS A 54 -2.30 -15.31 -11.93
N ALA A 55 -1.26 -16.11 -11.68
CA ALA A 55 -0.64 -16.22 -10.36
C ALA A 55 0.43 -15.14 -10.09
N SER A 56 0.86 -14.38 -11.09
CA SER A 56 1.99 -13.45 -10.96
C SER A 56 1.56 -12.08 -10.46
N ARG A 57 1.96 -11.75 -9.23
CA ARG A 57 1.77 -10.41 -8.65
C ARG A 57 2.45 -9.30 -9.47
N LEU A 58 3.61 -9.58 -10.05
CA LEU A 58 4.39 -8.58 -10.77
C LEU A 58 3.73 -8.28 -12.11
N HIS A 59 3.16 -9.30 -12.75
CA HIS A 59 2.30 -9.11 -13.91
C HIS A 59 1.04 -8.33 -13.56
N PHE A 60 0.39 -8.65 -12.44
CA PHE A 60 -0.76 -7.91 -11.93
C PHE A 60 -0.46 -6.41 -11.75
N ILE A 61 0.64 -6.07 -11.07
CA ILE A 61 1.07 -4.68 -10.86
C ILE A 61 1.45 -4.03 -12.19
N GLY A 62 2.21 -4.73 -13.05
CA GLY A 62 2.64 -4.21 -14.35
C GLY A 62 1.49 -3.91 -15.31
N THR A 63 0.38 -4.66 -15.20
CA THR A 63 -0.83 -4.43 -16.01
C THR A 63 -1.73 -3.34 -15.45
N TRP A 64 -1.50 -2.86 -14.23
CA TRP A 64 -2.30 -1.80 -13.62
C TRP A 64 -2.30 -0.51 -14.45
N LYS A 65 -1.16 -0.15 -15.06
CA LYS A 65 -1.06 1.05 -15.90
C LYS A 65 -2.10 1.08 -17.02
N ALA A 66 -2.37 -0.07 -17.64
CA ALA A 66 -3.38 -0.18 -18.69
C ALA A 66 -4.80 0.02 -18.13
N ARG A 67 -5.13 -0.62 -17.01
CA ARG A 67 -6.43 -0.46 -16.33
C ARG A 67 -6.66 0.97 -15.85
N TYR A 68 -5.63 1.61 -15.31
CA TYR A 68 -5.69 3.00 -14.91
C TYR A 68 -5.94 3.93 -16.10
N GLN A 69 -5.35 3.63 -17.27
CA GLN A 69 -5.62 4.39 -18.48
C GLN A 69 -7.09 4.28 -18.92
N GLU A 70 -7.70 3.10 -18.81
CA GLU A 70 -9.14 2.92 -19.09
C GLU A 70 -10.01 3.78 -18.16
N ILE A 71 -9.63 3.92 -16.89
CA ILE A 71 -10.29 4.84 -15.95
C ILE A 71 -10.14 6.28 -16.43
N LEU A 72 -8.93 6.71 -16.80
CA LEU A 72 -8.69 8.06 -17.31
C LEU A 72 -9.48 8.37 -18.58
N ASP A 73 -9.56 7.42 -19.50
CA ASP A 73 -10.28 7.58 -20.78
C ASP A 73 -11.79 7.71 -20.57
N SER A 74 -12.31 7.21 -19.44
CA SER A 74 -13.71 7.37 -19.04
C SER A 74 -14.04 8.72 -18.39
N LEU A 75 -13.02 9.50 -18.02
CA LEU A 75 -13.16 10.77 -17.31
C LEU A 75 -12.97 11.96 -18.26
N PRO A 76 -13.63 13.10 -18.01
CA PRO A 76 -13.33 14.32 -18.74
C PRO A 76 -11.88 14.76 -18.49
N PRO A 77 -11.21 15.39 -19.47
CA PRO A 77 -9.88 15.91 -19.27
C PRO A 77 -9.87 16.93 -18.13
N PRO A 78 -8.84 16.93 -17.26
CA PRO A 78 -8.76 17.87 -16.16
C PRO A 78 -8.68 19.31 -16.71
N PRO A 79 -9.27 20.30 -15.99
CA PRO A 79 -9.05 21.70 -16.32
C PRO A 79 -7.57 22.05 -16.24
N ALA A 80 -7.16 23.20 -16.78
CA ALA A 80 -5.81 23.69 -16.57
C ALA A 80 -5.59 23.96 -15.07
N LEU A 81 -4.43 23.57 -14.54
CA LEU A 81 -4.05 23.92 -13.17
C LEU A 81 -4.06 25.45 -13.01
N PRO A 82 -4.55 25.98 -11.89
CA PRO A 82 -4.47 27.42 -11.64
C PRO A 82 -2.99 27.85 -11.67
N PRO A 83 -2.68 29.02 -12.25
CA PRO A 83 -1.33 29.56 -12.20
C PRO A 83 -0.92 29.75 -10.73
N SER A 84 0.34 29.43 -10.40
CA SER A 84 0.87 29.51 -9.03
C SER A 84 1.06 30.94 -8.51
N HIS A 85 0.48 31.94 -9.17
CA HIS A 85 0.64 33.34 -8.82
C HIS A 85 -0.19 33.64 -7.55
N GLY A 86 0.45 33.48 -6.38
CA GLY A 86 -0.08 33.88 -5.08
C GLY A 86 -0.51 32.75 -4.14
N CYS A 87 -0.50 31.48 -4.58
CA CYS A 87 -0.78 30.31 -3.73
C CYS A 87 0.40 29.33 -3.79
N GLU A 88 0.86 28.87 -2.62
CA GLU A 88 1.84 27.80 -2.56
C GLU A 88 1.26 26.51 -3.16
N ARG A 89 2.10 25.76 -3.88
CA ARG A 89 1.72 24.46 -4.43
C ARG A 89 1.45 23.47 -3.31
N LEU A 90 0.40 22.68 -3.47
CA LEU A 90 0.06 21.62 -2.52
C LEU A 90 -0.10 20.29 -3.25
N VAL A 91 0.95 19.49 -3.23
CA VAL A 91 0.98 18.15 -3.83
C VAL A 91 0.83 17.12 -2.72
N PHE A 92 -0.11 16.20 -2.90
CA PHE A 92 -0.28 15.03 -2.05
C PHE A 92 0.36 13.83 -2.72
N HIS A 93 1.03 13.02 -1.92
CA HIS A 93 1.43 11.67 -2.23
C HIS A 93 0.60 10.74 -1.34
N ILE A 94 -0.17 9.86 -1.97
CA ILE A 94 -1.10 8.94 -1.31
C ILE A 94 -0.58 7.53 -1.54
N ASP A 95 -0.44 6.76 -0.47
CA ASP A 95 0.07 5.39 -0.50
C ASP A 95 -0.73 4.53 0.49
N MET A 96 -1.41 3.50 -0.01
CA MET A 96 -2.19 2.58 0.83
C MET A 96 -1.27 1.78 1.76
N ASP A 97 -1.68 1.68 3.01
CA ASP A 97 -0.88 1.00 4.02
C ASP A 97 -0.96 -0.51 3.88
N CYS A 98 0.21 -1.16 3.78
CA CYS A 98 0.37 -2.61 3.58
C CYS A 98 -0.65 -3.24 2.63
N PHE A 99 -0.93 -2.59 1.49
CA PHE A 99 -2.08 -2.79 0.60
C PHE A 99 -2.65 -4.22 0.52
N PHE A 100 -1.88 -5.20 0.01
CA PHE A 100 -2.40 -6.58 -0.12
C PHE A 100 -2.79 -7.21 1.23
N ALA A 101 -2.02 -6.96 2.29
CA ALA A 101 -2.31 -7.48 3.62
C ALA A 101 -3.56 -6.81 4.21
N SER A 102 -3.71 -5.49 4.03
CA SER A 102 -4.89 -4.75 4.47
C SER A 102 -6.17 -5.25 3.80
N VAL A 103 -6.13 -5.48 2.48
CA VAL A 103 -7.28 -6.05 1.75
C VAL A 103 -7.58 -7.49 2.19
N ALA A 104 -6.54 -8.29 2.48
CA ALA A 104 -6.72 -9.67 2.94
C ALA A 104 -7.27 -9.75 4.38
N VAL A 105 -6.95 -8.80 5.26
CA VAL A 105 -7.48 -8.76 6.64
C VAL A 105 -8.88 -8.13 6.67
N ARG A 106 -9.22 -7.28 5.70
CA ARG A 106 -10.51 -6.58 5.63
C ARG A 106 -11.70 -7.56 5.72
N GLY A 107 -12.58 -7.30 6.70
CA GLY A 107 -13.78 -8.10 6.93
C GLY A 107 -13.53 -9.46 7.57
N ARG A 108 -12.33 -9.73 8.10
CA ARG A 108 -11.94 -10.99 8.76
C ARG A 108 -11.43 -10.71 10.18
N PRO A 109 -12.33 -10.64 11.18
CA PRO A 109 -11.97 -10.35 12.57
C PRO A 109 -10.92 -11.31 13.15
N GLU A 110 -10.87 -12.55 12.66
CA GLU A 110 -9.91 -13.58 13.08
C GLU A 110 -8.47 -13.23 12.70
N LEU A 111 -8.29 -12.40 11.66
CA LEU A 111 -6.98 -11.92 11.19
C LEU A 111 -6.60 -10.55 11.77
N ALA A 112 -7.53 -9.87 12.45
CA ALA A 112 -7.29 -8.56 13.02
C ALA A 112 -6.25 -8.65 14.15
N ASN A 113 -5.34 -7.68 14.23
CA ASN A 113 -4.26 -7.61 15.23
C ASN A 113 -3.34 -8.85 15.26
N ARG A 114 -3.30 -9.65 14.17
CA ARG A 114 -2.41 -10.81 14.03
C ARG A 114 -1.30 -10.50 13.01
N PRO A 115 -0.10 -11.08 13.15
CA PRO A 115 0.93 -10.94 12.13
C PRO A 115 0.50 -11.71 10.87
N VAL A 116 0.19 -10.97 9.80
CA VAL A 116 -0.33 -11.50 8.52
C VAL A 116 0.60 -11.11 7.38
N ALA A 117 0.89 -12.08 6.51
CA ALA A 117 1.64 -11.86 5.27
C ALA A 117 0.96 -12.51 4.06
N VAL A 118 1.04 -11.85 2.90
CA VAL A 118 0.48 -12.34 1.63
C VAL A 118 1.58 -13.01 0.83
N CYS A 119 1.42 -14.31 0.53
CA CYS A 119 2.32 -15.06 -0.33
C CYS A 119 1.70 -16.40 -0.78
N TRP A 120 2.22 -16.96 -1.88
CA TRP A 120 1.77 -18.27 -2.37
C TRP A 120 2.23 -19.41 -1.47
N GLY A 121 3.43 -19.33 -0.89
CA GLY A 121 4.00 -20.42 -0.10
C GLY A 121 3.44 -20.54 1.31
N THR A 122 3.36 -21.77 1.82
CA THR A 122 3.08 -22.08 3.24
C THR A 122 4.24 -22.78 3.93
N SER A 123 5.12 -23.41 3.15
CA SER A 123 6.18 -24.26 3.70
C SER A 123 7.13 -23.47 4.59
N ASN A 124 7.40 -24.03 5.78
CA ASN A 124 8.43 -23.53 6.69
C ASN A 124 9.82 -23.44 6.02
N ASN A 125 10.06 -24.24 4.98
CA ASN A 125 11.29 -24.26 4.20
C ASN A 125 11.10 -23.69 2.77
N GLY A 126 9.99 -23.00 2.52
CA GLY A 126 9.67 -22.45 1.20
C GLY A 126 10.56 -21.27 0.82
N SER A 127 10.80 -21.13 -0.48
CA SER A 127 11.46 -19.97 -1.10
C SER A 127 10.47 -18.91 -1.60
N ALA A 128 9.21 -18.99 -1.17
CA ALA A 128 8.20 -18.00 -1.56
C ALA A 128 8.51 -16.65 -0.92
N GLU A 129 8.48 -15.61 -1.73
CA GLU A 129 8.65 -14.22 -1.31
C GLU A 129 7.35 -13.67 -0.70
N ILE A 130 7.47 -12.89 0.37
CA ILE A 130 6.38 -12.12 0.95
C ILE A 130 6.13 -10.88 0.11
N SER A 131 4.89 -10.70 -0.31
CA SER A 131 4.49 -9.54 -1.10
C SER A 131 4.11 -8.35 -0.27
N SER A 132 3.36 -8.58 0.80
CA SER A 132 2.98 -7.57 1.77
C SER A 132 2.87 -8.23 3.13
N ALA A 133 3.22 -7.47 4.14
CA ALA A 133 3.07 -7.83 5.55
C ALA A 133 2.43 -6.62 6.26
N ASN A 134 1.47 -6.90 7.15
CA ASN A 134 0.85 -5.87 7.98
C ASN A 134 1.80 -5.37 9.08
N TYR A 135 1.41 -4.32 9.80
CA TYR A 135 2.29 -3.67 10.77
C TYR A 135 2.62 -4.56 11.97
N GLU A 136 1.71 -5.45 12.34
CA GLU A 136 1.91 -6.48 13.35
C GLU A 136 3.05 -7.42 12.96
N ALA A 137 3.09 -7.87 11.70
CA ALA A 137 4.20 -8.66 11.17
C ALA A 137 5.49 -7.82 11.01
N ARG A 138 5.39 -6.56 10.58
CA ARG A 138 6.53 -5.64 10.47
C ARG A 138 7.17 -5.34 11.83
N GLY A 139 6.42 -5.41 12.93
CA GLY A 139 6.95 -5.33 14.30
C GLY A 139 7.98 -6.43 14.61
N PHE A 140 7.89 -7.59 13.95
CA PHE A 140 8.89 -8.66 14.02
C PHE A 140 9.99 -8.54 12.95
N GLY A 141 10.06 -7.39 12.27
CA GLY A 141 10.97 -7.12 11.16
C GLY A 141 10.62 -7.83 9.87
N ILE A 142 9.39 -8.36 9.72
CA ILE A 142 8.94 -9.05 8.50
C ILE A 142 8.45 -8.01 7.50
N GLY A 143 8.90 -8.09 6.25
CA GLY A 143 8.57 -7.11 5.22
C GLY A 143 8.42 -7.71 3.82
N ALA A 144 7.98 -6.88 2.89
CA ALA A 144 7.96 -7.22 1.46
C ALA A 144 9.39 -7.54 0.98
N GLY A 145 9.56 -8.54 0.13
CA GLY A 145 10.87 -9.01 -0.32
C GLY A 145 11.47 -10.15 0.51
N MET A 146 10.99 -10.37 1.73
CA MET A 146 11.51 -11.41 2.62
C MET A 146 11.01 -12.79 2.22
N PHE A 147 11.88 -13.81 2.30
CA PHE A 147 11.46 -15.20 2.10
C PHE A 147 10.68 -15.73 3.30
N ILE A 148 9.65 -16.56 3.03
CA ILE A 148 8.78 -17.12 4.08
C ILE A 148 9.55 -17.90 5.15
N ARG A 149 10.63 -18.60 4.78
CA ARG A 149 11.51 -19.31 5.73
C ARG A 149 12.04 -18.35 6.79
N GLU A 150 12.57 -17.21 6.38
CA GLU A 150 13.13 -16.21 7.28
C GLU A 150 12.03 -15.55 8.12
N ALA A 151 10.90 -15.22 7.50
CA ALA A 151 9.78 -14.61 8.20
C ALA A 151 9.22 -15.51 9.30
N ARG A 152 9.10 -16.82 9.07
CA ARG A 152 8.66 -17.80 10.07
C ARG A 152 9.69 -18.04 11.18
N GLN A 153 10.98 -17.89 10.89
CA GLN A 153 12.01 -17.89 11.94
C GLN A 153 11.87 -16.68 12.86
N ARG A 154 11.53 -15.50 12.31
CA ARG A 154 11.30 -14.28 13.08
C ARG A 154 9.98 -14.30 13.85
N CYS A 155 8.92 -14.86 13.26
CA CYS A 155 7.61 -14.99 13.88
C CYS A 155 6.99 -16.36 13.54
N PRO A 156 7.09 -17.35 14.46
CA PRO A 156 6.46 -18.67 14.27
C PRO A 156 4.93 -18.61 14.18
N ALA A 157 4.31 -17.57 14.76
CA ALA A 157 2.87 -17.33 14.73
C ALA A 157 2.41 -16.58 13.46
N LEU A 158 3.27 -16.37 12.47
CA LEU A 158 2.94 -15.66 11.23
C LEU A 158 1.86 -16.41 10.43
N VAL A 159 0.75 -15.72 10.17
CA VAL A 159 -0.34 -16.22 9.34
C VAL A 159 -0.07 -15.84 7.89
N THR A 160 -0.07 -16.82 6.98
CA THR A 160 0.16 -16.56 5.55
C THR A 160 -1.08 -16.83 4.71
N VAL A 161 -1.54 -15.80 3.99
CA VAL A 161 -2.76 -15.83 3.17
C VAL A 161 -2.42 -15.77 1.67
N PRO A 162 -3.26 -16.35 0.79
CA PRO A 162 -3.08 -16.29 -0.66
C PRO A 162 -3.39 -14.89 -1.22
N TYR A 163 -3.15 -14.69 -2.51
CA TYR A 163 -3.50 -13.44 -3.20
C TYR A 163 -4.98 -13.41 -3.56
N GLU A 164 -5.63 -12.27 -3.37
CA GLU A 164 -7.01 -12.02 -3.79
C GLU A 164 -7.03 -10.91 -4.87
N PHE A 165 -6.48 -11.19 -6.06
CA PHE A 165 -6.24 -10.18 -7.10
C PHE A 165 -7.48 -9.36 -7.49
N ASP A 166 -8.64 -10.00 -7.57
CA ASP A 166 -9.89 -9.31 -7.90
C ASP A 166 -10.26 -8.27 -6.83
N LYS A 167 -10.05 -8.60 -5.55
CA LYS A 167 -10.28 -7.65 -4.44
C LYS A 167 -9.27 -6.51 -4.45
N TYR A 168 -8.04 -6.77 -4.86
CA TYR A 168 -7.02 -5.73 -5.00
C TYR A 168 -7.39 -4.73 -6.10
N SER A 169 -7.81 -5.22 -7.28
CA SER A 169 -8.28 -4.35 -8.36
C SER A 169 -9.46 -3.48 -7.94
N ALA A 170 -10.49 -4.09 -7.34
CA ALA A 170 -11.67 -3.35 -6.88
C ALA A 170 -11.32 -2.28 -5.83
N THR A 171 -10.44 -2.62 -4.87
CA THR A 171 -10.03 -1.67 -3.83
C THR A 171 -9.19 -0.51 -4.40
N ALA A 172 -8.35 -0.80 -5.39
CA ALA A 172 -7.59 0.23 -6.10
C ALA A 172 -8.50 1.16 -6.90
N GLU A 173 -9.49 0.61 -7.62
CA GLU A 173 -10.51 1.42 -8.31
C GLU A 173 -11.25 2.34 -7.32
N ASP A 174 -11.65 1.82 -6.16
CA ASP A 174 -12.31 2.62 -5.12
C ASP A 174 -11.42 3.74 -4.59
N MET A 175 -10.13 3.47 -4.38
CA MET A 175 -9.15 4.50 -4.01
C MET A 175 -9.08 5.58 -5.09
N TYR A 176 -8.86 5.23 -6.35
CA TYR A 176 -8.73 6.20 -7.44
C TYR A 176 -10.02 7.00 -7.67
N ARG A 177 -11.20 6.37 -7.64
CA ARG A 177 -12.49 7.07 -7.70
C ARG A 177 -12.63 8.08 -6.58
N THR A 178 -12.23 7.70 -5.35
CA THR A 178 -12.22 8.64 -4.22
C THR A 178 -11.28 9.81 -4.46
N LEU A 179 -10.09 9.60 -5.06
CA LEU A 179 -9.18 10.69 -5.40
C LEU A 179 -9.81 11.65 -6.43
N PHE A 180 -10.47 11.12 -7.46
CA PHE A 180 -11.14 11.93 -8.49
C PHE A 180 -12.35 12.70 -7.97
N ASP A 181 -13.03 12.21 -6.92
CA ASP A 181 -14.11 12.94 -6.25
C ASP A 181 -13.59 14.21 -5.53
N PHE A 182 -12.31 14.24 -5.16
CA PHE A 182 -11.68 15.37 -4.48
C PHE A 182 -10.98 16.34 -5.43
N THR A 183 -10.29 15.84 -6.44
CA THR A 183 -9.57 16.67 -7.41
C THR A 183 -9.47 15.97 -8.77
N PRO A 184 -9.63 16.68 -9.90
CA PRO A 184 -9.41 16.10 -11.22
C PRO A 184 -7.91 15.89 -11.51
N HIS A 185 -7.01 16.43 -10.69
CA HIS A 185 -5.56 16.41 -10.92
C HIS A 185 -4.89 15.22 -10.23
N VAL A 186 -5.17 14.01 -10.71
CA VAL A 186 -4.61 12.77 -10.15
C VAL A 186 -3.64 12.13 -11.15
N GLN A 187 -2.49 11.70 -10.66
CA GLN A 187 -1.51 10.90 -11.41
C GLN A 187 -1.24 9.60 -10.67
N GLY A 188 -1.72 8.48 -11.21
CA GLY A 188 -1.40 7.15 -10.72
C GLY A 188 0.07 6.77 -10.88
N VAL A 189 0.63 6.14 -9.86
CA VAL A 189 2.01 5.62 -9.82
C VAL A 189 2.00 4.10 -9.85
N SER A 190 1.16 3.49 -9.02
CA SER A 190 0.96 2.03 -8.93
C SER A 190 -0.52 1.72 -8.65
N VAL A 191 -0.82 0.46 -8.34
CA VAL A 191 -2.15 0.02 -7.91
C VAL A 191 -2.62 0.69 -6.61
N ASP A 192 -1.68 1.13 -5.77
CA ASP A 192 -1.92 1.62 -4.41
C ASP A 192 -1.21 2.95 -4.09
N GLU A 193 -0.50 3.54 -5.06
CA GLU A 193 0.27 4.78 -4.93
C GLU A 193 -0.17 5.79 -6.00
N ALA A 194 -0.43 7.04 -5.60
CA ALA A 194 -0.82 8.11 -6.50
C ALA A 194 -0.31 9.48 -6.01
N TYR A 195 -0.17 10.42 -6.96
CA TYR A 195 -0.02 11.84 -6.67
C TYR A 195 -1.33 12.57 -6.98
N ALA A 196 -1.64 13.60 -6.21
CA ALA A 196 -2.78 14.48 -6.47
C ALA A 196 -2.44 15.95 -6.17
N ASP A 197 -2.90 16.88 -6.99
CA ASP A 197 -2.72 18.33 -6.77
C ASP A 197 -3.96 18.92 -6.08
N PHE A 198 -3.73 19.56 -4.93
CA PHE A 198 -4.72 20.21 -4.07
C PHE A 198 -4.44 21.73 -3.92
N THR A 199 -3.63 22.30 -4.80
CA THR A 199 -3.27 23.72 -4.79
C THR A 199 -4.53 24.60 -4.77
N GLY A 200 -4.64 25.48 -3.78
CA GLY A 200 -5.77 26.39 -3.63
C GLY A 200 -7.07 25.76 -3.11
N MET A 201 -7.05 24.50 -2.66
CA MET A 201 -8.26 23.79 -2.21
C MET A 201 -8.47 23.82 -0.68
N GLY A 202 -7.55 24.43 0.07
CA GLY A 202 -7.63 24.61 1.52
C GLY A 202 -6.40 24.12 2.28
N GLU A 203 -6.56 23.95 3.59
CA GLU A 203 -5.49 23.52 4.50
C GLU A 203 -5.12 22.04 4.32
N ALA A 204 -3.81 21.76 4.28
CA ALA A 204 -3.28 20.44 3.98
C ALA A 204 -3.74 19.35 4.97
N GLY A 205 -3.74 19.65 6.28
CA GLY A 205 -4.12 18.70 7.32
C GLY A 205 -5.60 18.30 7.25
N ASP A 206 -6.48 19.27 7.01
CA ASP A 206 -7.92 19.04 6.90
C ASP A 206 -8.25 18.22 5.65
N LEU A 207 -7.66 18.57 4.51
CA LEU A 207 -7.82 17.84 3.25
C LEU A 207 -7.30 16.40 3.38
N ALA A 208 -6.11 16.21 3.96
CA ALA A 208 -5.54 14.88 4.15
C ALA A 208 -6.39 14.03 5.10
N SER A 209 -6.92 14.61 6.17
CA SER A 209 -7.80 13.91 7.11
C SER A 209 -9.12 13.48 6.47
N LYS A 210 -9.76 14.39 5.72
CA LYS A 210 -11.00 14.09 4.96
C LYS A 210 -10.77 13.01 3.91
N LEU A 211 -9.69 13.14 3.14
CA LEU A 211 -9.36 12.19 2.08
C LEU A 211 -9.07 10.79 2.65
N ARG A 212 -8.29 10.70 3.74
CA ARG A 212 -8.04 9.41 4.42
C ARG A 212 -9.32 8.77 4.94
N ALA A 213 -10.21 9.56 5.55
CA ALA A 213 -11.50 9.06 6.02
C ALA A 213 -12.35 8.52 4.85
N ALA A 214 -12.44 9.27 3.75
CA ALA A 214 -13.19 8.87 2.56
C ALA A 214 -12.62 7.60 1.90
N ILE A 215 -11.29 7.49 1.79
CA ILE A 215 -10.62 6.28 1.28
C ILE A 215 -10.94 5.10 2.20
N LYS A 216 -10.79 5.27 3.52
CA LYS A 216 -11.05 4.20 4.49
C LYS A 216 -12.50 3.73 4.45
N GLU A 217 -13.45 4.65 4.33
CA GLU A 217 -14.87 4.34 4.21
C GLU A 217 -15.17 3.56 2.92
N ARG A 218 -14.77 4.09 1.76
CA ARG A 218 -15.08 3.45 0.47
C ARG A 218 -14.39 2.11 0.28
N THR A 219 -13.15 1.99 0.75
CA THR A 219 -12.39 0.73 0.69
C THR A 219 -12.76 -0.25 1.80
N GLY A 220 -13.78 0.01 2.62
CA GLY A 220 -14.25 -0.89 3.66
C GLY A 220 -13.25 -1.13 4.79
N GLY A 221 -12.38 -0.16 5.07
CA GLY A 221 -11.48 -0.15 6.22
C GLY A 221 -9.98 -0.11 5.89
N CYS A 222 -9.57 -0.08 4.62
CA CYS A 222 -8.16 0.01 4.26
C CYS A 222 -7.64 1.44 4.47
N CYS A 223 -6.58 1.58 5.27
CA CYS A 223 -5.98 2.88 5.56
C CYS A 223 -5.00 3.32 4.46
N ALA A 224 -4.88 4.63 4.29
CA ALA A 224 -3.87 5.26 3.45
C ALA A 224 -3.09 6.27 4.29
N SER A 225 -1.78 6.36 4.01
CA SER A 225 -0.92 7.39 4.56
C SER A 225 -0.67 8.46 3.50
N ILE A 226 -0.70 9.74 3.93
CA ILE A 226 -0.61 10.88 3.01
C ILE A 226 0.53 11.81 3.42
N GLY A 227 1.51 11.98 2.55
CA GLY A 227 2.48 13.06 2.65
C GLY A 227 2.07 14.22 1.77
N SER A 228 2.20 15.44 2.27
CA SER A 228 1.92 16.65 1.49
C SER A 228 3.09 17.61 1.52
N GLY A 229 3.29 18.32 0.39
CA GLY A 229 4.36 19.30 0.28
C GLY A 229 4.30 20.09 -1.02
N PRO A 230 5.29 20.98 -1.24
CA PRO A 230 5.31 21.91 -2.38
C PRO A 230 5.58 21.23 -3.73
N ASN A 231 6.10 20.01 -3.70
CA ASN A 231 6.40 19.23 -4.89
C ASN A 231 6.34 17.73 -4.57
N ARG A 232 6.42 16.91 -5.63
CA ARG A 232 6.29 15.45 -5.55
C ARG A 232 7.35 14.79 -4.66
N LEU A 233 8.60 15.25 -4.71
CA LEU A 233 9.68 14.69 -3.90
C LEU A 233 9.37 14.88 -2.41
N ILE A 234 9.04 16.10 -2.01
CA ILE A 234 8.73 16.41 -0.61
C ILE A 234 7.45 15.69 -0.14
N ALA A 235 6.41 15.64 -0.97
CA ALA A 235 5.19 14.89 -0.64
C ALA A 235 5.47 13.40 -0.39
N ARG A 236 6.31 12.77 -1.23
CA ARG A 236 6.70 11.37 -1.06
C ARG A 236 7.46 11.14 0.24
N LEU A 237 8.37 12.04 0.59
CA LEU A 237 9.11 12.00 1.84
C LEU A 237 8.20 12.17 3.06
N GLY A 238 7.22 13.07 2.97
CA GLY A 238 6.18 13.22 3.99
C GLY A 238 5.43 11.90 4.22
N THR A 239 5.18 11.13 3.17
CA THR A 239 4.44 9.85 3.29
C THR A 239 5.22 8.80 4.07
N LYS A 240 6.56 8.74 3.87
CA LYS A 240 7.41 7.86 4.68
C LYS A 240 7.32 8.18 6.17
N ARG A 241 7.23 9.46 6.54
CA ARG A 241 7.06 9.92 7.93
C ARG A 241 5.62 9.75 8.45
N ALA A 242 4.64 9.77 7.55
CA ALA A 242 3.22 9.65 7.88
C ALA A 242 2.79 8.21 8.19
N LYS A 243 3.48 7.19 7.65
CA LYS A 243 3.12 5.79 7.86
C LYS A 243 3.37 5.35 9.31
N PRO A 244 2.48 4.54 9.92
CA PRO A 244 1.17 4.06 9.43
C PRO A 244 -0.01 5.01 9.71
N ASP A 245 -1.08 4.87 8.90
CA ASP A 245 -2.40 5.50 9.05
C ASP A 245 -2.32 6.96 9.53
N GLY A 246 -1.51 7.75 8.85
CA GLY A 246 -1.23 9.12 9.23
C GLY A 246 -1.15 10.07 8.05
N HIS A 247 -0.96 11.35 8.37
CA HIS A 247 -0.60 12.34 7.36
C HIS A 247 0.52 13.25 7.89
N TRP A 248 1.37 13.72 6.98
CA TRP A 248 2.47 14.61 7.33
C TRP A 248 2.62 15.71 6.27
N HIS A 249 2.53 16.97 6.72
CA HIS A 249 2.75 18.13 5.86
C HIS A 249 4.16 18.68 6.05
N ILE A 250 4.85 18.94 4.94
CA ILE A 250 6.17 19.59 4.93
C ILE A 250 6.01 20.89 4.17
N ALA A 251 6.07 22.01 4.89
CA ALA A 251 5.94 23.34 4.31
C ALA A 251 7.13 23.69 3.39
N GLN A 252 6.92 24.64 2.47
CA GLN A 252 7.98 25.09 1.55
C GLN A 252 9.26 25.51 2.28
N ALA A 253 9.14 26.23 3.40
CA ALA A 253 10.28 26.67 4.21
C ALA A 253 11.09 25.51 4.85
N GLN A 254 10.47 24.35 5.05
CA GLN A 254 11.08 23.18 5.68
C GLN A 254 11.65 22.18 4.64
N ALA A 255 11.32 22.34 3.37
CA ALA A 255 11.66 21.41 2.31
C ALA A 255 13.18 21.20 2.18
N ALA A 256 13.97 22.28 2.20
CA ALA A 256 15.43 22.21 2.05
C ALA A 256 16.09 21.45 3.21
N ALA A 257 15.69 21.75 4.45
CA ALA A 257 16.18 21.05 5.64
C ALA A 257 15.81 19.56 5.61
N CYS A 258 14.58 19.25 5.21
CA CYS A 258 14.14 17.86 5.08
C CYS A 258 14.98 17.06 4.09
N VAL A 259 15.41 17.66 2.96
CA VAL A 259 16.24 16.96 1.97
C VAL A 259 17.69 16.78 2.45
N ALA A 260 18.23 17.78 3.16
CA ALA A 260 19.61 17.74 3.65
C ALA A 260 19.89 16.60 4.64
N GLU A 261 18.86 16.14 5.37
CA GLU A 261 18.97 15.06 6.36
C GLU A 261 18.78 13.65 5.76
N LEU A 262 18.43 13.53 4.48
CA LEU A 262 18.06 12.23 3.92
C LEU A 262 19.26 11.38 3.52
N PRO A 263 19.25 10.08 3.86
CA PRO A 263 20.12 9.10 3.22
C PRO A 263 19.91 9.12 1.70
N VAL A 264 20.99 9.01 0.93
CA VAL A 264 20.92 8.95 -0.55
C VAL A 264 20.02 7.82 -1.04
N SER A 265 19.99 6.69 -0.32
CA SER A 265 19.11 5.54 -0.62
C SER A 265 17.61 5.85 -0.54
N ASP A 266 17.22 6.94 0.13
CA ASP A 266 15.82 7.34 0.24
C ASP A 266 15.36 8.24 -0.91
N LEU A 267 16.27 8.67 -1.79
CA LEU A 267 15.93 9.44 -2.97
C LEU A 267 15.30 8.52 -4.04
N PRO A 268 14.24 8.97 -4.73
CA PRO A 268 13.47 8.19 -5.71
C PRO A 268 14.25 7.57 -6.89
N VAL A 269 15.55 7.86 -7.03
CA VAL A 269 16.39 7.46 -8.17
C VAL A 269 17.53 6.51 -7.75
N CYS A 270 17.80 6.37 -6.45
CA CYS A 270 18.94 5.59 -5.96
C CYS A 270 18.51 4.17 -5.58
N HIS A 271 18.29 3.32 -6.58
CA HIS A 271 18.61 1.91 -6.37
C HIS A 271 20.13 1.82 -6.15
N PRO A 272 20.63 1.04 -5.18
CA PRO A 272 22.07 0.87 -5.01
C PRO A 272 22.64 0.34 -6.34
N PRO A 273 23.56 1.07 -6.99
CA PRO A 273 24.24 0.56 -8.15
C PRO A 273 25.30 -0.42 -7.63
N ASN A 274 25.09 -1.72 -7.88
CA ASN A 274 26.22 -2.47 -8.38
C ASN A 274 26.54 -1.87 -9.76
N ASP A 275 27.61 -1.07 -9.77
CA ASP A 275 28.31 -0.48 -10.90
C ASP A 275 27.77 0.82 -11.55
N LEU A 276 28.61 1.83 -11.35
CA LEU A 276 28.87 3.05 -12.13
C LEU A 276 28.53 2.98 -13.63
N HIS A 277 27.63 3.86 -14.07
CA HIS A 277 27.85 4.91 -15.07
C HIS A 277 26.52 5.29 -15.75
N GLY A 278 26.12 6.55 -15.57
CA GLY A 278 25.35 7.32 -16.54
C GLY A 278 23.98 6.79 -16.92
N LEU A 279 22.95 7.18 -16.17
CA LEU A 279 21.58 7.32 -16.67
C LEU A 279 20.88 8.43 -15.88
N LEU A 280 21.36 9.66 -16.08
CA LEU A 280 20.58 10.86 -15.76
C LEU A 280 19.35 10.88 -16.67
N TYR A 281 18.21 10.48 -16.11
CA TYR A 281 16.90 10.49 -16.74
C TYR A 281 16.54 11.90 -17.22
N LYS A 282 16.39 12.07 -18.53
CA LYS A 282 15.69 13.21 -19.12
C LYS A 282 14.20 13.08 -18.80
N SER A 283 13.72 13.88 -17.85
CA SER A 283 12.29 14.10 -17.62
C SER A 283 12.08 15.60 -17.47
N SER A 284 11.59 16.26 -18.51
CA SER A 284 11.41 17.71 -18.64
C SER A 284 10.28 18.30 -17.78
N TRP A 285 10.02 17.71 -16.61
CA TRP A 285 9.05 18.18 -15.61
C TRP A 285 9.50 17.93 -14.16
N ILE A 286 10.75 17.47 -13.95
CA ILE A 286 11.40 17.62 -12.65
C ILE A 286 11.69 19.10 -12.51
N VAL A 287 10.79 19.77 -11.78
CA VAL A 287 10.98 21.08 -11.16
C VAL A 287 12.46 21.41 -11.05
N ASP A 288 12.87 22.45 -11.78
CA ASP A 288 14.10 23.18 -11.52
C ASP A 288 14.24 23.29 -10.00
N LEU A 289 15.19 22.55 -9.45
CA LEU A 289 15.74 22.87 -8.13
C LEU A 289 16.21 24.31 -8.28
N PRO A 290 15.60 25.31 -7.60
CA PRO A 290 16.25 26.59 -7.54
C PRO A 290 17.58 26.31 -6.85
N ALA A 291 18.66 26.51 -7.60
CA ALA A 291 19.96 26.71 -6.99
C ALA A 291 19.80 27.83 -5.96
N ILE A 292 20.44 27.60 -4.82
CA ILE A 292 20.69 28.52 -3.69
C ILE A 292 20.71 29.99 -4.12
#